data_AF-A0A4P9C7H5-F1
#
_entry.id   AF-A0A4P9C7H5-F1
#
_cell.length_a   1.000
_cell.length_b   1.000
_cell.length_c   1.000
_cell.angle_alpha   90.00
_cell.angle_beta   90.00
_cell.angle_gamma   90.00
#
_symmetry.space_group_name_H-M   'P 1'
#
loop_
_entity.id
_entity.type
_entity.pdbx_description
1 polymer ?
#
loop_
_entity_poly.entity_id
_entity_poly.type
_entity_poly.pdbx_seq_one_letter_code
_entity_poly.pdbx_strand_id
1 'polypeptide(L)'
;MKFDNDTHIKENISYLKEIFFNKLKGSFSWGEFSLYLNAISKNTDITALVQKDYDFALKIEAFIIATDCLDDLMDGDNPSFNALVDPVCFTRKFINYSLRSIYDCLDSLKTKELFTHTLRKSLSAQEKDIKNKLTLNSSEMDYFTSGIDRSVYLLYAIVQISAKKKQKDLFAFSYFFAASNQLKNDLANIISDSGSDLWDRKATLPVIKGLEAARHGEPKIFRYFINYFVHSDLSYFDHIRKFICDSGAIEYCQYVSNQCKKESYRCLNKSFPNSESVIEQFYHYIS
;
A
#
# COMPACT_ATOMS: atom_id res chain seq x y z
N MET A 1 -1.59 16.85 -18.35
CA MET A 1 -0.15 16.48 -18.46
C MET A 1 0.32 16.81 -19.87
N LYS A 2 1.42 17.55 -20.06
CA LYS A 2 2.02 17.79 -21.38
C LYS A 2 3.17 16.81 -21.59
N PHE A 3 2.90 15.72 -22.29
CA PHE A 3 3.91 14.72 -22.72
C PHE A 3 4.33 14.92 -24.18
N ASP A 4 4.10 16.12 -24.73
CA ASP A 4 4.05 16.39 -26.18
C ASP A 4 5.37 16.20 -26.94
N ASN A 5 6.49 15.86 -26.27
CA ASN A 5 7.78 15.61 -26.93
C ASN A 5 8.41 14.25 -26.56
N ASP A 6 7.75 13.38 -25.79
CA ASP A 6 8.34 12.08 -25.41
C ASP A 6 7.65 10.93 -26.14
N THR A 7 8.32 10.37 -27.15
CA THR A 7 7.82 9.29 -28.02
C THR A 7 7.33 8.07 -27.23
N HIS A 8 8.05 7.66 -26.19
CA HIS A 8 7.69 6.45 -25.43
C HIS A 8 6.51 6.64 -24.49
N ILE A 9 6.31 7.85 -23.94
CA ILE A 9 5.08 8.13 -23.17
C ILE A 9 3.89 8.24 -24.11
N LYS A 10 4.07 8.80 -25.31
CA LYS A 10 3.01 8.87 -26.32
C LYS A 10 2.61 7.50 -26.84
N GLU A 11 3.58 6.63 -27.11
CA GLU A 11 3.36 5.25 -27.57
C GLU A 11 2.55 4.44 -26.55
N ASN A 12 2.77 4.70 -25.26
CA ASN A 12 2.10 4.01 -24.16
C ASN A 12 0.97 4.84 -23.52
N ILE A 13 0.50 5.92 -24.16
CA ILE A 13 -0.48 6.83 -23.54
C ILE A 13 -1.86 6.20 -23.35
N SER A 14 -2.21 5.23 -24.21
CA SER A 14 -3.47 4.48 -24.10
C SER A 14 -3.50 3.67 -22.80
N TYR A 15 -2.39 3.02 -22.46
CA TYR A 15 -2.23 2.29 -21.19
C TYR A 15 -2.38 3.20 -19.98
N LEU A 16 -1.69 4.35 -19.99
CA LEU A 16 -1.81 5.34 -18.91
C LEU A 16 -3.26 5.82 -18.74
N LYS A 17 -3.93 6.17 -19.84
CA LYS A 17 -5.33 6.61 -19.80
C LYS A 17 -6.21 5.54 -19.19
N GLU A 18 -6.06 4.30 -19.63
CA GLU A 18 -6.83 3.17 -19.12
C GLU A 18 -6.65 3.00 -17.61
N ILE A 19 -5.41 2.98 -17.10
CA ILE A 19 -5.17 2.88 -15.65
C ILE A 19 -5.76 4.06 -14.90
N PHE A 20 -5.56 5.28 -15.37
CA PHE A 20 -6.15 6.46 -14.74
C PHE A 20 -7.68 6.35 -14.67
N PHE A 21 -8.33 5.97 -15.76
CA PHE A 21 -9.79 5.81 -15.78
C PHE A 21 -10.26 4.67 -14.89
N ASN A 22 -9.54 3.55 -14.84
CA ASN A 22 -9.89 2.41 -13.99
C ASN A 22 -9.74 2.78 -12.51
N LYS A 23 -8.68 3.49 -12.13
CA LYS A 23 -8.50 3.99 -10.75
C LYS A 23 -9.56 5.02 -10.36
N LEU A 24 -9.91 5.95 -11.26
CA LEU A 24 -10.97 6.93 -11.01
C LEU A 24 -12.37 6.30 -10.93
N LYS A 25 -12.60 5.15 -11.56
CA LYS A 25 -13.85 4.37 -11.41
C LYS A 25 -13.86 3.48 -10.18
N GLY A 26 -12.70 3.26 -9.56
CA GLY A 26 -12.57 2.46 -8.36
C GLY A 26 -13.22 3.13 -7.16
N SER A 27 -13.38 2.38 -6.07
CA SER A 27 -13.88 2.91 -4.80
C SER A 27 -12.86 3.76 -4.03
N PHE A 28 -11.62 3.86 -4.53
CA PHE A 28 -10.54 4.60 -3.86
C PHE A 28 -9.57 5.24 -4.86
N SER A 29 -9.28 6.52 -4.64
CA SER A 29 -8.22 7.32 -5.27
C SER A 29 -7.28 7.91 -4.21
N TRP A 30 -5.98 7.88 -4.52
CA TRP A 30 -4.93 8.52 -3.74
C TRP A 30 -4.99 10.05 -3.83
N GLY A 31 -5.45 10.58 -4.96
CA GLY A 31 -5.78 11.99 -5.13
C GLY A 31 -6.86 12.44 -4.15
N GLU A 32 -8.01 11.78 -4.12
CA GLU A 32 -9.10 12.12 -3.18
C GLU A 32 -8.68 11.93 -1.72
N PHE A 33 -7.95 10.86 -1.40
CA PHE A 33 -7.33 10.66 -0.09
C PHE A 33 -6.47 11.87 0.33
N SER A 34 -5.64 12.39 -0.59
CA SER A 34 -4.81 13.58 -0.31
C SER A 34 -5.63 14.85 -0.09
N LEU A 35 -6.77 15.00 -0.77
CA LEU A 35 -7.68 16.13 -0.60
C LEU A 35 -8.32 16.12 0.79
N TYR A 36 -8.81 14.96 1.24
CA TYR A 36 -9.34 14.81 2.61
C TYR A 36 -8.28 15.16 3.66
N LEU A 37 -7.06 14.64 3.54
CA LEU A 37 -5.99 14.98 4.48
C LEU A 37 -5.65 16.48 4.49
N ASN A 38 -5.65 17.11 3.32
CA ASN A 38 -5.43 18.55 3.20
C ASN A 38 -6.57 19.36 3.85
N ALA A 39 -7.83 18.97 3.60
CA ALA A 39 -9.03 19.56 4.18
C ALA A 39 -9.02 19.45 5.72
N ILE A 40 -8.73 18.25 6.24
CA ILE A 40 -8.57 17.97 7.67
C ILE A 40 -7.45 18.85 8.26
N SER A 41 -6.29 18.93 7.60
CA SER A 41 -5.16 19.76 8.06
C SER A 41 -5.46 21.26 8.03
N LYS A 42 -6.34 21.71 7.14
CA LYS A 42 -6.79 23.10 7.06
C LYS A 42 -7.96 23.40 7.98
N ASN A 43 -8.62 22.37 8.52
CA ASN A 43 -9.91 22.47 9.21
C ASN A 43 -10.96 23.16 8.33
N THR A 44 -11.16 22.62 7.13
CA THR A 44 -12.12 23.14 6.15
C THR A 44 -12.83 21.98 5.46
N ASP A 45 -14.03 22.23 4.95
CA ASP A 45 -14.74 21.25 4.12
C ASP A 45 -13.99 21.01 2.80
N ILE A 46 -14.09 19.79 2.26
CA ILE A 46 -13.44 19.40 1.00
C ILE A 46 -13.90 20.27 -0.19
N THR A 47 -15.16 20.73 -0.17
CA THR A 47 -15.74 21.60 -1.19
C THR A 47 -15.14 23.02 -1.20
N ALA A 48 -14.48 23.43 -0.11
CA ALA A 48 -13.81 24.72 0.00
C ALA A 48 -12.34 24.69 -0.49
N LEU A 49 -11.84 23.53 -0.94
CA LEU A 49 -10.52 23.43 -1.54
C LEU A 49 -10.46 24.17 -2.89
N VAL A 50 -9.29 24.71 -3.22
CA VAL A 50 -9.09 25.51 -4.45
C VAL A 50 -8.44 24.68 -5.55
N GLN A 51 -8.49 25.13 -6.80
CA GLN A 51 -7.93 24.42 -7.97
C GLN A 51 -6.49 23.93 -7.74
N LYS A 52 -5.64 24.71 -7.06
CA LYS A 52 -4.27 24.31 -6.73
C LYS A 52 -4.19 23.03 -5.89
N ASP A 53 -5.16 22.80 -5.00
CA ASP A 53 -5.23 21.58 -4.18
C ASP A 53 -5.57 20.36 -5.04
N TYR A 54 -6.55 20.48 -5.95
CA TYR A 54 -6.91 19.44 -6.92
C TYR A 54 -5.76 19.14 -7.89
N ASP A 55 -5.08 20.17 -8.38
CA ASP A 55 -3.91 20.01 -9.24
C ASP A 55 -2.78 19.27 -8.53
N PHE A 56 -2.65 19.42 -7.21
CA PHE A 56 -1.65 18.69 -6.41
C PHE A 56 -2.08 17.23 -6.18
N ALA A 57 -3.36 17.00 -5.89
CA ALA A 57 -3.93 15.65 -5.75
C ALA A 57 -3.75 14.81 -7.03
N LEU A 58 -3.92 15.40 -8.22
CA LEU A 58 -3.65 14.73 -9.49
C LEU A 58 -2.17 14.32 -9.65
N LYS A 59 -1.24 15.10 -9.11
CA LYS A 59 0.20 14.76 -9.13
C LYS A 59 0.51 13.61 -8.17
N ILE A 60 -0.17 13.56 -7.02
CA ILE A 60 -0.09 12.43 -6.10
C ILE A 60 -0.62 11.15 -6.76
N GLU A 61 -1.80 11.20 -7.37
CA GLU A 61 -2.37 10.05 -8.11
C GLU A 61 -1.41 9.57 -9.21
N ALA A 62 -0.87 10.49 -10.00
CA ALA A 62 0.11 10.17 -11.04
C ALA A 62 1.37 9.51 -10.50
N PHE A 63 1.86 9.95 -9.33
CA PHE A 63 3.02 9.35 -8.69
C PHE A 63 2.74 7.93 -8.20
N ILE A 64 1.57 7.67 -7.62
CA ILE A 64 1.22 6.31 -7.20
C ILE A 64 1.03 5.40 -8.41
N ILE A 65 0.40 5.85 -9.49
CA ILE A 65 0.34 5.06 -10.73
C ILE A 65 1.74 4.76 -11.26
N ALA A 66 2.68 5.71 -11.14
CA ALA A 66 4.06 5.49 -11.52
C ALA A 66 4.76 4.46 -10.62
N THR A 67 4.40 4.37 -9.33
CA THR A 67 4.91 3.31 -8.45
C THR A 67 4.27 1.96 -8.76
N ASP A 68 3.00 1.90 -9.15
CA ASP A 68 2.38 0.64 -9.59
C ASP A 68 3.05 0.11 -10.87
N CYS A 69 3.37 1.00 -11.82
CA CYS A 69 4.15 0.61 -13.01
C CYS A 69 5.55 0.07 -12.63
N LEU A 70 6.14 0.54 -11.53
CA LEU A 70 7.41 0.01 -11.03
C LEU A 70 7.23 -1.40 -10.48
N ASP A 71 6.15 -1.63 -9.74
CA ASP A 71 5.81 -2.95 -9.20
C ASP A 71 5.50 -3.93 -10.33
N ASP A 72 4.66 -3.55 -11.30
CA ASP A 72 4.39 -4.35 -12.51
C ASP A 72 5.69 -4.73 -13.24
N LEU A 73 6.65 -3.81 -13.33
CA LEU A 73 7.95 -4.04 -13.96
C LEU A 73 8.84 -5.01 -13.15
N MET A 74 8.76 -4.97 -11.82
CA MET A 74 9.57 -5.79 -10.93
C MET A 74 9.00 -7.20 -10.78
N ASP A 75 7.68 -7.32 -10.69
CA ASP A 75 6.97 -8.58 -10.47
C ASP A 75 6.75 -9.34 -11.79
N GLY A 76 6.57 -8.60 -12.90
CA GLY A 76 6.46 -9.16 -14.25
C GLY A 76 5.17 -9.95 -14.49
N ASP A 77 4.17 -9.81 -13.64
CA ASP A 77 2.93 -10.60 -13.62
C ASP A 77 1.73 -9.92 -14.30
N ASN A 78 1.89 -8.67 -14.76
CA ASN A 78 0.85 -7.90 -15.47
C ASN A 78 1.02 -7.98 -17.01
N PRO A 79 0.19 -8.78 -17.73
CA PRO A 79 0.37 -8.98 -19.17
C PRO A 79 0.15 -7.71 -20.00
N SER A 80 -0.77 -6.84 -19.56
CA SER A 80 -1.06 -5.58 -20.25
C SER A 80 0.11 -4.60 -20.14
N PHE A 81 0.77 -4.54 -18.99
CA PHE A 81 2.00 -3.77 -18.79
C PHE A 81 3.18 -4.35 -19.60
N ASN A 82 3.31 -5.68 -19.60
CA ASN A 82 4.40 -6.35 -20.31
C ASN A 82 4.30 -6.19 -21.84
N ALA A 83 3.13 -5.85 -22.37
CA ALA A 83 2.88 -5.59 -23.78
C ALA A 83 3.29 -4.16 -24.23
N LEU A 84 3.73 -3.30 -23.32
CA LEU A 84 4.13 -1.92 -23.65
C LEU A 84 5.38 -1.87 -24.53
N VAL A 85 5.51 -0.76 -25.28
CA VAL A 85 6.74 -0.46 -26.02
C VAL A 85 7.78 0.06 -25.02
N ASP A 86 8.85 -0.72 -24.79
CA ASP A 86 9.92 -0.41 -23.84
C ASP A 86 9.40 -0.05 -22.42
N PRO A 87 8.83 -1.03 -21.68
CA PRO A 87 8.22 -0.81 -20.37
C PRO A 87 9.23 -0.25 -19.35
N VAL A 88 10.51 -0.57 -19.48
CA VAL A 88 11.59 -0.04 -18.63
C VAL A 88 11.77 1.46 -18.84
N CYS A 89 11.91 1.90 -20.09
CA CYS A 89 12.10 3.32 -20.41
C CYS A 89 10.86 4.13 -20.04
N PHE A 90 9.67 3.60 -20.35
CA PHE A 90 8.39 4.19 -19.98
C PHE A 90 8.28 4.43 -18.47
N THR A 91 8.49 3.39 -17.66
CA THR A 91 8.38 3.45 -16.19
C THR A 91 9.37 4.43 -15.59
N ARG A 92 10.64 4.36 -16.00
CA ARG A 92 11.69 5.29 -15.54
C ARG A 92 11.32 6.74 -15.83
N LYS A 93 10.81 7.03 -17.04
CA LYS A 93 10.40 8.39 -17.42
C LYS A 93 9.19 8.86 -16.64
N PHE A 94 8.19 8.00 -16.46
CA PHE A 94 6.96 8.36 -15.78
C PHE A 94 7.16 8.60 -14.27
N ILE A 95 7.96 7.79 -13.59
CA ILE A 95 8.37 8.01 -12.20
C ILE A 95 9.14 9.32 -12.05
N ASN A 96 10.13 9.57 -12.92
CA ASN A 96 10.90 10.82 -12.85
C ASN A 96 10.03 12.05 -13.06
N TYR A 97 9.10 11.99 -14.02
CA TYR A 97 8.15 13.08 -14.28
C TYR A 97 7.24 13.33 -13.08
N SER A 98 6.60 12.29 -12.55
CA SER A 98 5.65 12.40 -11.45
C SER A 98 6.33 12.89 -10.16
N LEU A 99 7.49 12.33 -9.80
CA LEU A 99 8.31 12.80 -8.67
C LEU A 99 8.69 14.27 -8.81
N ARG A 100 9.21 14.68 -9.97
CA ARG A 100 9.58 16.08 -10.22
C ARG A 100 8.37 17.00 -10.08
N SER A 101 7.22 16.59 -10.62
CA SER A 101 5.99 17.38 -10.54
C SER A 101 5.52 17.62 -9.10
N ILE A 102 5.65 16.62 -8.21
CA ILE A 102 5.39 16.77 -6.78
C ILE A 102 6.42 17.70 -6.16
N TYR A 103 7.71 17.46 -6.43
CA TYR A 103 8.82 18.19 -5.83
C TYR A 103 8.78 19.69 -6.14
N ASP A 104 8.35 20.07 -7.34
CA ASP A 104 8.18 21.46 -7.77
C ASP A 104 7.04 22.17 -7.01
N CYS A 105 6.08 21.42 -6.45
CA CYS A 105 4.96 21.96 -5.67
C CYS A 105 5.23 22.05 -4.15
N LEU A 106 6.36 21.51 -3.66
CA LEU A 106 6.69 21.53 -2.23
C LEU A 106 7.31 22.88 -1.84
N ASP A 107 6.71 23.56 -0.86
CA ASP A 107 6.98 24.97 -0.55
C ASP A 107 8.31 25.22 0.20
N SER A 108 8.93 24.18 0.78
CA SER A 108 10.14 24.33 1.58
C SER A 108 11.15 23.20 1.37
N LEU A 109 12.44 23.53 1.53
CA LEU A 109 13.53 22.54 1.51
C LEU A 109 13.30 21.46 2.58
N LYS A 110 12.84 21.84 3.77
CA LYS A 110 12.54 20.90 4.85
C LYS A 110 11.47 19.87 4.47
N THR A 111 10.40 20.29 3.81
CA THR A 111 9.34 19.36 3.34
C THR A 111 9.87 18.44 2.25
N LYS A 112 10.69 18.97 1.34
CA LYS A 112 11.36 18.19 0.29
C LYS A 112 12.27 17.11 0.86
N GLU A 113 13.15 17.49 1.80
CA GLU A 113 14.06 16.56 2.49
C GLU A 113 13.30 15.48 3.25
N LEU A 114 12.23 15.86 3.95
CA LEU A 114 11.39 14.91 4.68
C LEU A 114 10.71 13.90 3.74
N PHE A 115 10.13 14.39 2.64
CA PHE A 115 9.50 13.54 1.62
C PHE A 115 10.51 12.58 1.00
N THR A 116 11.67 13.09 0.54
CA THR A 116 12.74 12.27 -0.05
C THR A 116 13.30 11.25 0.95
N HIS A 117 13.52 11.65 2.20
CA HIS A 117 13.98 10.74 3.25
C HIS A 117 12.99 9.60 3.49
N THR A 118 11.69 9.92 3.53
CA THR A 118 10.64 8.93 3.76
C THR A 118 10.50 7.97 2.57
N LEU A 119 10.59 8.47 1.33
CA LEU A 119 10.64 7.62 0.14
C LEU A 119 11.86 6.68 0.12
N ARG A 120 13.04 7.17 0.53
CA ARG A 120 14.24 6.32 0.66
C ARG A 120 14.02 5.19 1.66
N LYS A 121 13.36 5.46 2.79
CA LYS A 121 12.98 4.41 3.75
C LYS A 121 12.05 3.37 3.13
N SER A 122 11.05 3.80 2.36
CA SER A 122 10.16 2.89 1.63
C SER A 122 10.94 2.01 0.65
N LEU A 123 11.89 2.58 -0.11
CA LEU A 123 12.75 1.84 -1.03
C LEU A 123 13.66 0.85 -0.30
N SER A 124 14.28 1.25 0.82
CA SER A 124 15.08 0.32 1.63
C SER A 124 14.25 -0.80 2.25
N ALA A 125 12.98 -0.56 2.56
CA ALA A 125 12.07 -1.60 3.03
C ALA A 125 11.70 -2.61 1.94
N GLN A 126 11.71 -2.21 0.65
CA GLN A 126 11.44 -3.11 -0.47
C GLN A 126 12.40 -4.30 -0.51
N GLU A 127 13.69 -4.07 -0.24
CA GLU A 127 14.68 -5.17 -0.21
C GLU A 127 14.39 -6.20 0.88
N LYS A 128 13.83 -5.75 2.01
CA LYS A 128 13.41 -6.64 3.10
C LYS A 128 12.14 -7.40 2.71
N ASP A 129 11.19 -6.71 2.10
CA ASP A 129 9.92 -7.28 1.66
C ASP A 129 10.12 -8.41 0.62
N ILE A 130 10.98 -8.20 -0.38
CA ILE A 130 11.35 -9.23 -1.37
C ILE A 130 11.92 -10.49 -0.69
N LYS A 131 12.65 -10.32 0.40
CA LYS A 131 13.28 -11.40 1.18
C LYS A 131 12.38 -11.94 2.29
N ASN A 132 11.19 -11.39 2.47
CA ASN A 132 10.27 -11.71 3.56
C ASN A 132 9.58 -13.05 3.33
N LYS A 133 10.30 -14.15 3.54
CA LYS A 133 9.79 -15.52 3.45
C LYS A 133 9.39 -16.04 4.82
N LEU A 134 8.34 -16.86 4.86
CA LEU A 134 7.90 -17.53 6.08
C LEU A 134 9.01 -18.45 6.60
N THR A 135 9.31 -18.33 7.89
CA THR A 135 10.19 -19.23 8.63
C THR A 135 9.47 -19.79 9.84
N LEU A 136 10.05 -20.81 10.49
CA LEU A 136 9.51 -21.35 11.74
C LEU A 136 9.51 -20.36 12.90
N ASN A 137 10.32 -19.31 12.80
CA ASN A 137 10.42 -18.29 13.82
C ASN A 137 9.64 -17.02 13.46
N SER A 138 9.00 -16.98 12.28
CA SER A 138 8.19 -15.84 11.87
C SER A 138 7.07 -15.62 12.87
N SER A 139 6.92 -14.37 13.29
CA SER A 139 5.97 -13.94 14.30
C SER A 139 5.12 -12.77 13.82
N GLU A 140 4.01 -12.54 14.50
CA GLU A 140 3.19 -11.35 14.28
C GLU A 140 3.99 -10.04 14.48
N MET A 141 4.95 -10.02 15.40
CA MET A 141 5.82 -8.85 15.58
C MET A 141 6.67 -8.57 14.34
N ASP A 142 7.19 -9.60 13.67
CA ASP A 142 7.97 -9.44 12.44
C ASP A 142 7.14 -8.82 11.32
N TYR A 143 5.88 -9.26 11.20
CA TYR A 143 4.93 -8.68 10.26
C TYR A 143 4.74 -7.18 10.49
N PHE A 144 4.46 -6.79 11.74
CA PHE A 144 4.17 -5.40 12.09
C PHE A 144 5.40 -4.47 12.14
N THR A 145 6.61 -5.03 12.26
CA THR A 145 7.85 -4.24 12.36
C THR A 145 8.68 -4.22 11.08
N SER A 146 8.44 -5.15 10.15
CA SER A 146 9.19 -5.24 8.89
C SER A 146 8.33 -5.59 7.69
N GLY A 147 7.32 -6.46 7.85
CA GLY A 147 6.48 -6.93 6.74
C GLY A 147 5.62 -5.85 6.09
N ILE A 148 5.31 -4.76 6.82
CA ILE A 148 4.47 -3.67 6.30
C ILE A 148 5.23 -2.34 6.11
N ASP A 149 6.53 -2.30 6.41
CA ASP A 149 7.32 -1.06 6.46
C ASP A 149 7.29 -0.28 5.13
N ARG A 150 7.37 -1.00 4.00
CA ARG A 150 7.29 -0.40 2.66
C ARG A 150 6.00 0.41 2.51
N SER A 151 4.85 -0.24 2.74
CA SER A 151 3.52 0.36 2.64
C SER A 151 3.36 1.52 3.64
N VAL A 152 3.86 1.37 4.86
CA VAL A 152 3.83 2.42 5.90
C VAL A 152 4.61 3.67 5.45
N TYR A 153 5.84 3.50 4.97
CA TYR A 153 6.68 4.64 4.58
C TYR A 153 6.20 5.30 3.30
N LEU A 154 5.73 4.55 2.30
CA LEU A 154 5.14 5.13 1.09
C LEU A 154 3.91 5.97 1.44
N LEU A 155 2.98 5.41 2.21
CA LEU A 155 1.80 6.12 2.70
C LEU A 155 2.19 7.37 3.49
N TYR A 156 3.15 7.25 4.41
CA TYR A 156 3.59 8.37 5.22
C TYR A 156 4.19 9.49 4.38
N ALA A 157 4.92 9.17 3.31
CA ALA A 157 5.44 10.17 2.38
C ALA A 157 4.30 10.98 1.74
N ILE A 158 3.20 10.32 1.34
CA ILE A 158 1.99 11.00 0.81
C ILE A 158 1.29 11.82 1.88
N VAL A 159 1.11 11.26 3.08
CA VAL A 159 0.46 11.94 4.21
C VAL A 159 1.20 13.23 4.58
N GLN A 160 2.53 13.21 4.63
CA GLN A 160 3.35 14.38 4.95
C GLN A 160 3.13 15.54 3.98
N ILE A 161 3.05 15.25 2.68
CA ILE A 161 2.90 16.29 1.65
C ILE A 161 1.44 16.75 1.49
N SER A 162 0.48 15.91 1.88
CA SER A 162 -0.96 16.21 1.83
C SER A 162 -1.42 17.01 3.04
N ALA A 163 -1.03 16.60 4.25
CA ALA A 163 -1.32 17.29 5.51
C ALA A 163 -0.11 18.12 5.96
N LYS A 164 -0.05 19.39 5.54
CA LYS A 164 1.10 20.27 5.79
C LYS A 164 1.31 20.63 7.27
N LYS A 165 0.29 20.47 8.11
CA LYS A 165 0.40 20.66 9.57
C LYS A 165 0.60 19.32 10.26
N LYS A 166 1.29 19.34 11.42
CA LYS A 166 1.43 18.17 12.31
C LYS A 166 2.05 16.92 11.65
N GLN A 167 2.82 17.09 10.57
CA GLN A 167 3.41 16.01 9.77
C GLN A 167 4.07 14.90 10.62
N LYS A 168 4.85 15.27 11.65
CA LYS A 168 5.52 14.30 12.53
C LYS A 168 4.54 13.44 13.35
N ASP A 169 3.39 14.00 13.71
CA ASP A 169 2.39 13.33 14.55
C ASP A 169 1.56 12.32 13.73
N LEU A 170 1.61 12.42 12.39
CA LEU A 170 0.85 11.58 11.47
C LEU A 170 1.56 10.28 11.06
N PHE A 171 2.74 9.99 11.62
CA PHE A 171 3.36 8.68 11.43
C PHE A 171 2.48 7.57 11.99
N ALA A 172 1.92 7.76 13.20
CA ALA A 172 1.04 6.77 13.83
C ALA A 172 -0.24 6.53 13.00
N PHE A 173 -0.85 7.59 12.46
CA PHE A 173 -1.96 7.47 11.51
C PHE A 173 -1.55 6.61 10.31
N SER A 174 -0.43 6.93 9.68
CA SER A 174 0.06 6.23 8.49
C SER A 174 0.35 4.76 8.81
N TYR A 175 0.99 4.47 9.94
CA TYR A 175 1.28 3.11 10.38
C TYR A 175 0.02 2.25 10.48
N PHE A 176 -0.97 2.70 11.26
CA PHE A 176 -2.20 1.94 11.47
C PHE A 176 -3.08 1.86 10.22
N PHE A 177 -3.12 2.92 9.41
CA PHE A 177 -3.87 2.93 8.17
C PHE A 177 -3.25 1.97 7.13
N ALA A 178 -1.93 1.98 6.97
CA ALA A 178 -1.23 1.04 6.10
C ALA A 178 -1.40 -0.41 6.60
N ALA A 179 -1.25 -0.66 7.90
CA ALA A 179 -1.47 -1.99 8.48
C ALA A 179 -2.88 -2.53 8.19
N SER A 180 -3.91 -1.69 8.35
CA SER A 180 -5.29 -2.09 8.06
C SER A 180 -5.48 -2.51 6.60
N ASN A 181 -4.97 -1.71 5.66
CA ASN A 181 -5.09 -1.98 4.23
C ASN A 181 -4.23 -3.16 3.78
N GLN A 182 -3.01 -3.30 4.31
CA GLN A 182 -2.15 -4.45 4.00
C GLN A 182 -2.81 -5.75 4.46
N LEU A 183 -3.39 -5.78 5.66
CA LEU A 183 -4.14 -6.95 6.14
C LEU A 183 -5.33 -7.29 5.25
N LYS A 184 -6.06 -6.30 4.72
CA LYS A 184 -7.14 -6.54 3.77
C LYS A 184 -6.62 -7.16 2.47
N ASN A 185 -5.50 -6.67 1.96
CA ASN A 185 -4.87 -7.19 0.75
C ASN A 185 -4.36 -8.63 0.98
N ASP A 186 -3.63 -8.88 2.07
CA ASP A 186 -3.12 -10.20 2.42
C ASP A 186 -4.27 -11.23 2.57
N LEU A 187 -5.38 -10.81 3.19
CA LEU A 187 -6.58 -11.64 3.29
C LEU A 187 -7.21 -11.95 1.94
N ALA A 188 -7.36 -10.94 1.08
CA ALA A 188 -7.89 -11.13 -0.28
C ALA A 188 -7.01 -12.09 -1.09
N ASN A 189 -5.68 -11.96 -0.97
CA ASN A 189 -4.73 -12.85 -1.61
C ASN A 189 -4.93 -14.30 -1.14
N ILE A 190 -5.02 -14.57 0.16
CA ILE A 190 -5.23 -15.94 0.67
C ILE A 190 -6.60 -16.51 0.29
N ILE A 191 -7.66 -15.69 0.32
CA ILE A 191 -9.02 -16.14 0.02
C ILE A 191 -9.21 -16.38 -1.47
N SER A 192 -8.54 -15.63 -2.35
CA SER A 192 -8.60 -15.84 -3.80
C SER A 192 -7.94 -17.16 -4.22
N ASP A 193 -8.45 -17.78 -5.29
CA ASP A 193 -7.89 -19.03 -5.83
C ASP A 193 -6.50 -18.88 -6.46
N SER A 194 -6.06 -17.63 -6.66
CA SER A 194 -4.79 -17.25 -7.28
C SER A 194 -3.76 -16.72 -6.27
N GLY A 195 -3.94 -16.95 -4.96
CA GLY A 195 -3.19 -16.28 -3.89
C GLY A 195 -1.66 -16.29 -4.03
N SER A 196 -1.13 -15.21 -4.62
CA SER A 196 0.30 -15.05 -4.95
C SER A 196 1.19 -15.10 -3.73
N ASP A 197 0.77 -14.50 -2.61
CA ASP A 197 1.60 -14.44 -1.41
C ASP A 197 1.89 -15.82 -0.80
N LEU A 198 0.95 -16.76 -0.88
CA LEU A 198 1.18 -18.13 -0.43
C LEU A 198 2.11 -18.86 -1.40
N TRP A 199 1.92 -18.71 -2.72
CA TRP A 199 2.82 -19.23 -3.76
C TRP A 199 4.26 -18.74 -3.58
N ASP A 200 4.40 -17.46 -3.28
CA ASP A 200 5.68 -16.81 -3.00
C ASP A 200 6.21 -17.15 -1.62
N ARG A 201 5.47 -17.88 -0.79
CA ARG A 201 5.84 -18.24 0.57
C ARG A 201 6.12 -17.02 1.46
N LYS A 202 5.43 -15.92 1.21
CA LYS A 202 5.60 -14.69 1.99
C LYS A 202 5.10 -14.88 3.42
N ALA A 203 5.76 -14.21 4.37
CA ALA A 203 5.37 -14.21 5.77
C ALA A 203 4.26 -13.19 6.06
N THR A 204 3.09 -13.35 5.42
CA THR A 204 1.92 -12.51 5.71
C THR A 204 1.24 -12.97 7.01
N LEU A 205 0.51 -12.06 7.67
CA LEU A 205 -0.08 -12.37 8.98
C LEU A 205 -1.04 -13.60 8.95
N PRO A 206 -1.91 -13.77 7.93
CA PRO A 206 -2.77 -14.96 7.87
C PRO A 206 -1.96 -16.27 7.81
N VAL A 207 -0.84 -16.28 7.08
CA VAL A 207 0.03 -17.44 6.95
C VAL A 207 0.77 -17.72 8.25
N ILE A 208 1.28 -16.68 8.93
CA ILE A 208 1.92 -16.79 10.24
C ILE A 208 0.94 -17.40 11.25
N LYS A 209 -0.29 -16.88 11.31
CA LYS A 209 -1.32 -17.39 12.23
C LYS A 209 -1.78 -18.80 11.90
N GLY A 210 -1.87 -19.16 10.62
CA GLY A 210 -2.09 -20.55 10.22
C GLY A 210 -0.97 -21.48 10.67
N LEU A 211 0.30 -21.08 10.54
CA LEU A 211 1.44 -21.87 11.02
C LEU A 211 1.41 -22.05 12.54
N GLU A 212 1.11 -20.98 13.29
CA GLU A 212 0.95 -21.01 14.75
C GLU A 212 -0.17 -21.99 15.13
N ALA A 213 -1.35 -21.88 14.53
CA ALA A 213 -2.48 -22.77 14.79
C ALA A 213 -2.14 -24.24 14.48
N ALA A 214 -1.50 -24.52 13.34
CA ALA A 214 -1.08 -25.87 12.96
C ALA A 214 -0.09 -26.47 13.98
N ARG A 215 0.86 -25.67 14.45
CA ARG A 215 1.86 -26.09 15.45
C ARG A 215 1.23 -26.52 16.77
N HIS A 216 0.14 -25.88 17.17
CA HIS A 216 -0.53 -26.14 18.45
C HIS A 216 -1.62 -27.22 18.38
N GLY A 217 -2.28 -27.40 17.23
CA GLY A 217 -3.48 -28.23 17.13
C GLY A 217 -3.42 -29.41 16.18
N GLU A 218 -2.55 -29.39 15.15
CA GLU A 218 -2.65 -30.32 14.02
C GLU A 218 -1.27 -30.76 13.51
N PRO A 219 -0.62 -31.78 14.14
CA PRO A 219 0.73 -32.23 13.78
C PRO A 219 0.91 -32.60 12.30
N LYS A 220 -0.14 -33.15 11.67
CA LYS A 220 -0.14 -33.50 10.26
C LYS A 220 -0.06 -32.25 9.37
N ILE A 221 -0.87 -31.23 9.67
CA ILE A 221 -0.86 -29.96 8.93
C ILE A 221 0.44 -29.22 9.19
N PHE A 222 0.95 -29.23 10.42
CA PHE A 222 2.25 -28.62 10.72
C PHE A 222 3.35 -29.23 9.83
N ARG A 223 3.36 -30.55 9.63
CA ARG A 223 4.29 -31.20 8.69
C ARG A 223 4.08 -30.76 7.24
N TYR A 224 2.85 -30.47 6.81
CA TYR A 224 2.58 -29.90 5.49
C TYR A 224 3.23 -28.52 5.34
N PHE A 225 3.10 -27.65 6.35
CA PHE A 225 3.82 -26.37 6.38
C PHE A 225 5.34 -26.58 6.28
N ILE A 226 5.93 -27.52 7.03
CA ILE A 226 7.37 -27.81 6.90
C ILE A 226 7.74 -28.19 5.47
N ASN A 227 7.02 -29.15 4.88
CA ASN A 227 7.33 -29.62 3.53
C ASN A 227 7.14 -28.53 2.46
N TYR A 228 6.09 -27.73 2.56
CA TYR A 228 5.82 -26.65 1.61
C TYR A 228 6.86 -25.53 1.72
N PHE A 229 7.09 -25.00 2.93
CA PHE A 229 7.92 -23.81 3.13
C PHE A 229 9.42 -24.11 3.16
N VAL A 230 9.83 -25.26 3.72
CA VAL A 230 11.24 -25.64 3.85
C VAL A 230 11.69 -26.49 2.67
N HIS A 231 10.89 -27.47 2.25
CA HIS A 231 11.26 -28.40 1.17
C HIS A 231 10.70 -28.01 -0.20
N SER A 232 9.96 -26.91 -0.31
CA SER A 232 9.37 -26.41 -1.57
C SER A 232 8.41 -27.41 -2.24
N ASP A 233 7.77 -28.28 -1.47
CA ASP A 233 6.78 -29.24 -2.00
C ASP A 233 5.42 -28.58 -2.18
N LEU A 234 5.14 -28.15 -3.41
CA LEU A 234 3.93 -27.41 -3.78
C LEU A 234 2.65 -28.25 -3.69
N SER A 235 2.73 -29.58 -3.56
CA SER A 235 1.56 -30.46 -3.46
C SER A 235 0.70 -30.18 -2.23
N TYR A 236 1.24 -29.48 -1.23
CA TYR A 236 0.54 -29.11 0.00
C TYR A 236 -0.17 -27.75 -0.05
N PHE A 237 -0.09 -27.01 -1.17
CA PHE A 237 -0.65 -25.66 -1.29
C PHE A 237 -2.11 -25.58 -0.86
N ASP A 238 -2.99 -26.39 -1.48
CA ASP A 238 -4.43 -26.35 -1.20
C ASP A 238 -4.77 -26.79 0.22
N HIS A 239 -4.02 -27.76 0.77
CA HIS A 239 -4.19 -28.20 2.15
C HIS A 239 -3.85 -27.08 3.15
N ILE A 240 -2.76 -26.35 2.90
CA ILE A 240 -2.32 -25.23 3.75
C ILE A 240 -3.30 -24.07 3.63
N ARG A 241 -3.66 -23.68 2.41
CA ARG A 241 -4.62 -22.59 2.17
C ARG A 241 -5.96 -22.88 2.84
N LYS A 242 -6.51 -24.07 2.62
CA LYS A 242 -7.75 -24.50 3.27
C LYS A 242 -7.64 -24.45 4.79
N PHE A 243 -6.55 -24.94 5.35
CA PHE A 243 -6.34 -24.89 6.78
C PHE A 243 -6.28 -23.45 7.32
N ILE A 244 -5.55 -22.54 6.65
CA ILE A 244 -5.51 -21.12 7.04
C ILE A 244 -6.94 -20.55 7.11
N CYS A 245 -7.75 -20.82 6.09
CA CYS A 245 -9.14 -20.38 6.04
C CYS A 245 -10.01 -20.98 7.16
N ASP A 246 -9.77 -22.24 7.55
CA ASP A 246 -10.58 -22.94 8.55
C ASP A 246 -10.05 -22.78 10.01
N SER A 247 -8.86 -22.20 10.19
CA SER A 247 -8.14 -22.18 11.47
C SER A 247 -8.49 -21.01 12.41
N GLY A 248 -9.33 -20.07 11.99
CA GLY A 248 -9.57 -18.81 12.71
C GLY A 248 -8.57 -17.69 12.38
N ALA A 249 -7.57 -17.97 11.54
CA ALA A 249 -6.54 -16.99 11.15
C ALA A 249 -7.13 -15.81 10.36
N ILE A 250 -8.13 -16.08 9.51
CA ILE A 250 -8.81 -15.07 8.70
C ILE A 250 -9.57 -14.09 9.60
N GLU A 251 -10.38 -14.61 10.53
CA GLU A 251 -11.17 -13.85 11.50
C GLU A 251 -10.27 -13.01 12.40
N TYR A 252 -9.15 -13.58 12.85
CA TYR A 252 -8.14 -12.85 13.61
C TYR A 252 -7.61 -11.65 12.83
N CYS A 253 -7.16 -11.87 11.58
CA CYS A 253 -6.59 -10.79 10.76
C CYS A 253 -7.64 -9.72 10.41
N GLN A 254 -8.91 -10.10 10.20
CA GLN A 254 -10.02 -9.15 10.01
C GLN A 254 -10.25 -8.31 11.27
N TYR A 255 -10.25 -8.95 12.45
CA TYR A 255 -10.36 -8.25 13.73
C TYR A 255 -9.22 -7.24 13.89
N VAL A 256 -7.97 -7.66 13.68
CA VAL A 256 -6.80 -6.78 13.81
C VAL A 256 -6.84 -5.65 12.79
N SER A 257 -7.20 -5.91 11.52
CA SER A 257 -7.36 -4.88 10.49
C SER A 257 -8.37 -3.81 10.91
N ASN A 258 -9.50 -4.21 11.52
CA ASN A 258 -10.51 -3.30 12.03
C ASN A 258 -10.01 -2.49 13.24
N GLN A 259 -9.21 -3.08 14.13
CA GLN A 259 -8.58 -2.32 15.23
C GLN A 259 -7.59 -1.30 14.71
N CYS A 260 -6.73 -1.67 13.75
CA CYS A 260 -5.82 -0.75 13.08
C CYS A 260 -6.59 0.38 12.39
N LYS A 261 -7.71 0.09 11.70
CA LYS A 261 -8.57 1.11 11.12
C LYS A 261 -9.03 2.11 12.19
N LYS A 262 -9.63 1.64 13.29
CA LYS A 262 -10.10 2.50 14.41
C LYS A 262 -8.97 3.35 15.00
N GLU A 263 -7.82 2.74 15.24
CA GLU A 263 -6.65 3.44 15.80
C GLU A 263 -6.10 4.51 14.86
N SER A 264 -6.15 4.30 13.54
CA SER A 264 -5.76 5.33 12.57
C SER A 264 -6.64 6.58 12.71
N TYR A 265 -7.97 6.45 12.76
CA TYR A 265 -8.87 7.59 12.96
C TYR A 265 -8.69 8.25 14.33
N ARG A 266 -8.42 7.47 15.38
CA ARG A 266 -8.09 8.02 16.71
C ARG A 266 -6.83 8.90 16.66
N CYS A 267 -5.81 8.47 15.93
CA CYS A 267 -4.59 9.27 15.72
C CYS A 267 -4.88 10.56 14.95
N LEU A 268 -5.75 10.50 13.94
CA LEU A 268 -6.13 11.65 13.13
C LEU A 268 -6.93 12.67 13.94
N ASN A 269 -7.96 12.23 14.68
CA ASN A 269 -8.73 13.05 15.62
C ASN A 269 -7.85 13.70 16.70
N LYS A 270 -6.91 12.95 17.27
CA LYS A 270 -5.96 13.49 18.25
C LYS A 270 -5.07 14.60 17.65
N SER A 271 -4.68 14.44 16.38
CA SER A 271 -3.81 15.41 15.69
C SER A 271 -4.58 16.65 15.21
N PHE A 272 -5.86 16.50 14.90
CA PHE A 272 -6.75 17.53 14.37
C PHE A 272 -8.12 17.53 15.07
N PRO A 273 -8.18 17.89 16.36
CA PRO A 273 -9.41 17.76 17.17
C PRO A 273 -10.56 18.65 16.70
N ASN A 274 -10.28 19.69 15.92
CA ASN A 274 -11.30 20.61 15.42
C ASN A 274 -11.87 20.20 14.05
N SER A 275 -11.35 19.13 13.45
CA SER A 275 -11.70 18.69 12.08
C SER A 275 -12.62 17.46 12.06
N GLU A 276 -13.33 17.19 13.17
CA GLU A 276 -14.13 15.97 13.38
C GLU A 276 -15.10 15.67 12.24
N SER A 277 -15.85 16.67 11.78
CA SER A 277 -16.80 16.51 10.67
C SER A 277 -16.13 16.05 9.36
N VAL A 278 -14.94 16.58 9.04
CA VAL A 278 -14.21 16.22 7.81
C VAL A 278 -13.55 14.84 7.98
N ILE A 279 -13.15 14.50 9.20
CA ILE A 279 -12.63 13.17 9.53
C ILE A 279 -13.74 12.11 9.39
N GLU A 280 -14.98 12.43 9.76
CA GLU A 280 -16.15 11.56 9.55
C GLU A 280 -16.47 11.37 8.06
N GLN A 281 -16.46 12.46 7.26
CA GLN A 281 -16.59 12.35 5.80
C GLN A 281 -15.49 11.45 5.21
N PHE A 282 -14.25 11.63 5.64
CA PHE A 282 -13.13 10.80 5.23
C PHE A 282 -13.30 9.33 5.66
N TYR A 283 -13.88 9.07 6.84
CA TYR A 283 -14.22 7.73 7.29
C TYR A 283 -15.21 7.04 6.34
N HIS A 284 -16.26 7.76 5.92
CA HIS A 284 -17.25 7.23 4.98
C HIS A 284 -16.67 6.97 3.59
N TYR A 285 -15.79 7.85 3.10
CA TYR A 285 -15.13 7.67 1.81
C TYR A 285 -14.26 6.40 1.74
N ILE A 286 -13.56 6.06 2.83
CA ILE A 286 -12.64 4.89 2.89
C ILE A 286 -13.34 3.59 3.32
N SER A 287 -14.62 3.63 3.66
CA SER A 287 -15.38 2.47 4.15
C SER A 287 -16.07 1.72 3.01
#